data_AF-A0A838W1M4-F1
#
_entry.id   AF-A0A838W1M4-F1
#
_cell.length_a   1.000
_cell.length_b   1.000
_cell.length_c   1.000
_cell.angle_alpha   90.00
_cell.angle_beta   90.00
_cell.angle_gamma   90.00
#
_symmetry.space_group_name_H-M   'P 1'
#
loop_
_entity.id
_entity.type
_entity.pdbx_description
1 polymer ?
#
loop_
_entity_poly.entity_id
_entity_poly.type
_entity_poly.pdbx_seq_one_letter_code
_entity_poly.pdbx_strand_id
1 'polypeptide(L)'
;MNSFRVEDGSSEKNNSNNINGRNNKILKGKNAIDTLHDNITKENEKNINLKISEIYGVDYDEANEIHMNYHTLRIKNLVKKSEILHKMSSTLENFFDISILSSKVVTGEITENTCLDILINTIKNHKEYQKKDRYINFYR
;
A
#
# COMPACT_ATOMS: atom_id res chain seq x y z
N MET A 1 -75.14 -29.35 -10.40
CA MET A 1 -74.23 -29.93 -9.40
C MET A 1 -73.16 -28.90 -9.07
N ASN A 2 -73.10 -28.56 -7.78
CA ASN A 2 -72.07 -27.96 -6.94
C ASN A 2 -71.33 -26.66 -7.36
N SER A 3 -71.85 -25.57 -6.79
CA SER A 3 -71.07 -24.53 -6.09
C SER A 3 -70.11 -25.16 -5.07
N PHE A 4 -68.88 -24.65 -4.96
CA PHE A 4 -68.15 -24.60 -3.69
C PHE A 4 -67.10 -23.49 -3.71
N ARG A 5 -67.29 -22.53 -2.80
CA ARG A 5 -66.33 -21.53 -2.36
C ARG A 5 -65.62 -22.12 -1.14
N VAL A 6 -64.28 -22.11 -1.11
CA VAL A 6 -63.50 -22.33 0.11
C VAL A 6 -62.30 -21.38 0.06
N GLU A 7 -62.39 -20.31 0.85
CA GLU A 7 -61.21 -19.70 1.46
C GLU A 7 -60.86 -20.58 2.66
N ASP A 8 -59.58 -20.90 2.84
CA ASP A 8 -59.02 -21.11 4.18
C ASP A 8 -57.52 -20.86 4.13
N GLY A 9 -57.07 -20.00 5.04
CA GLY A 9 -55.71 -19.52 5.12
C GLY A 9 -54.80 -20.43 5.92
N SER A 10 -53.49 -20.28 5.69
CA SER A 10 -52.49 -20.50 6.72
C SER A 10 -51.31 -19.56 6.50
N SER A 11 -51.16 -18.68 7.48
CA SER A 11 -50.00 -17.87 7.77
C SER A 11 -48.76 -18.76 7.92
N GLU A 12 -47.62 -18.37 7.35
CA GLU A 12 -46.38 -18.33 8.13
C GLU A 12 -45.27 -17.53 7.43
N LYS A 13 -44.66 -16.69 8.24
CA LYS A 13 -43.62 -15.72 7.91
C LYS A 13 -42.35 -16.46 7.50
N ASN A 14 -41.77 -16.09 6.37
CA ASN A 14 -40.31 -16.14 6.23
C ASN A 14 -39.80 -14.75 5.89
N ASN A 15 -39.58 -14.02 6.97
CA ASN A 15 -38.67 -12.89 7.02
C ASN A 15 -37.27 -13.40 6.66
N SER A 16 -36.81 -13.16 5.44
CA SER A 16 -35.37 -13.11 5.18
C SER A 16 -35.01 -11.68 4.84
N ASN A 17 -34.60 -11.00 5.90
CA ASN A 17 -33.99 -9.70 5.91
C ASN A 17 -32.84 -9.66 4.90
N ASN A 18 -32.83 -8.58 4.11
CA ASN A 18 -31.67 -7.71 3.99
C ASN A 18 -30.35 -8.40 3.59
N ILE A 19 -30.21 -8.67 2.30
CA ILE A 19 -28.90 -8.46 1.69
C ILE A 19 -28.98 -7.12 0.99
N ASN A 20 -28.79 -6.08 1.81
CA ASN A 20 -28.30 -4.79 1.41
C ASN A 20 -27.46 -4.95 0.14
N GLY A 21 -28.04 -4.55 -1.00
CA GLY A 21 -27.29 -4.19 -2.18
C GLY A 21 -26.45 -2.97 -1.82
N ARG A 22 -25.43 -3.17 -0.97
CA ARG A 22 -24.25 -2.34 -1.02
C ARG A 22 -23.79 -2.53 -2.44
N ASN A 23 -23.86 -1.45 -3.20
CA ASN A 23 -23.15 -1.27 -4.44
C ASN A 23 -21.67 -1.52 -4.15
N ASN A 24 -21.28 -2.79 -4.02
CA ASN A 24 -19.91 -3.26 -4.05
C ASN A 24 -19.48 -3.13 -5.50
N LYS A 25 -19.41 -1.88 -5.99
CA LYS A 25 -18.50 -1.57 -7.09
C LYS A 25 -17.18 -2.09 -6.57
N ILE A 26 -16.71 -3.20 -7.13
CA ILE A 26 -15.36 -3.71 -6.91
C ILE A 26 -14.47 -2.49 -7.09
N LEU A 27 -13.92 -1.99 -5.98
CA LEU A 27 -12.99 -0.88 -6.06
C LEU A 27 -11.83 -1.43 -6.89
N LYS A 28 -11.48 -0.71 -7.97
CA LYS A 28 -10.40 -1.07 -8.87
C LYS A 28 -9.32 -0.01 -8.81
N GLY A 29 -8.09 -0.40 -9.15
CA GLY A 29 -6.94 0.49 -9.16
C GLY A 29 -6.52 0.91 -7.75
N LYS A 30 -5.84 2.07 -7.67
CA LYS A 30 -5.21 2.55 -6.44
C LYS A 30 -6.15 2.56 -5.22
N ASN A 31 -7.40 2.97 -5.39
CA ASN A 31 -8.37 3.06 -4.30
C ASN A 31 -8.68 1.69 -3.66
N ALA A 32 -8.64 0.60 -4.44
CA ALA A 32 -8.83 -0.74 -3.91
C ALA A 32 -7.70 -1.12 -2.95
N ILE A 33 -6.48 -0.79 -3.34
CA ILE A 33 -5.28 -1.07 -2.57
C ILE A 33 -5.20 -0.14 -1.35
N ASP A 34 -5.59 1.13 -1.50
CA ASP A 34 -5.73 2.07 -0.37
C ASP A 34 -6.65 1.47 0.71
N THR A 35 -7.82 0.94 0.34
CA THR A 35 -8.75 0.30 1.28
C THR A 35 -8.17 -0.97 1.93
N LEU A 36 -7.34 -1.74 1.22
CA LEU A 36 -6.65 -2.88 1.83
C LEU A 36 -5.67 -2.46 2.93
N HIS A 37 -5.13 -1.24 2.84
CA HIS A 37 -4.19 -0.67 3.80
C HIS A 37 -4.88 0.11 4.93
N ASP A 38 -6.21 0.26 4.91
CA ASP A 38 -6.95 0.91 5.99
C ASP A 38 -6.79 0.08 7.28
N ASN A 39 -6.15 0.68 8.30
CA ASN A 39 -5.87 0.08 9.60
C ASN A 39 -5.00 -1.20 9.56
N ILE A 40 -4.21 -1.39 8.50
CA ILE A 40 -3.29 -2.53 8.47
C ILE A 40 -2.06 -2.28 9.33
N THR A 41 -1.60 -3.32 10.03
CA THR A 41 -0.34 -3.29 10.77
C THR A 41 0.80 -3.77 9.89
N LYS A 42 2.03 -3.34 10.19
CA LYS A 42 3.25 -3.76 9.50
C LYS A 42 3.35 -5.27 9.27
N GLU A 43 3.01 -6.07 10.29
CA GLU A 43 3.11 -7.54 10.25
C GLU A 43 2.12 -8.20 9.27
N ASN A 44 1.04 -7.49 8.95
CA ASN A 44 -0.01 -7.94 8.06
C ASN A 44 0.26 -7.59 6.59
N GLU A 45 1.29 -6.80 6.27
CA GLU A 45 1.57 -6.40 4.87
C GLU A 45 1.86 -7.56 3.94
N LYS A 46 2.59 -8.56 4.43
CA LYS A 46 2.88 -9.78 3.66
C LYS A 46 1.63 -10.52 3.17
N ASN A 47 0.48 -10.31 3.83
CA ASN A 47 -0.79 -10.95 3.48
C ASN A 47 -1.57 -10.17 2.41
N ILE A 48 -1.19 -8.93 2.10
CA ILE A 48 -1.89 -8.11 1.10
C ILE A 48 -1.75 -8.68 -0.31
N ASN A 49 -0.62 -9.30 -0.65
CA ASN A 49 -0.39 -9.86 -1.99
C ASN A 49 -1.50 -10.85 -2.40
N LEU A 50 -1.96 -11.69 -1.46
CA LEU A 50 -3.08 -12.61 -1.72
C LEU A 50 -4.38 -11.86 -2.04
N LYS A 51 -4.68 -10.80 -1.29
CA LYS A 51 -5.87 -9.97 -1.53
C LYS A 51 -5.77 -9.20 -2.85
N ILE A 52 -4.58 -8.75 -3.24
CA ILE A 52 -4.34 -8.10 -4.53
C ILE A 52 -4.56 -9.11 -5.66
N SER A 53 -4.00 -10.32 -5.55
CA SER A 53 -4.23 -11.42 -6.50
C SER A 53 -5.73 -11.69 -6.69
N GLU A 54 -6.50 -11.75 -5.60
CA GLU A 54 -7.96 -11.94 -5.64
C GLU A 54 -8.70 -10.76 -6.31
N ILE A 55 -8.34 -9.50 -5.99
CA ILE A 55 -9.01 -8.30 -6.54
C ILE A 55 -8.77 -8.15 -8.04
N TYR A 56 -7.54 -8.41 -8.48
CA TYR A 56 -7.12 -8.17 -9.87
C TYR A 56 -7.19 -9.42 -10.75
N GLY A 57 -7.33 -10.62 -10.16
CA GLY A 57 -7.34 -11.89 -10.89
C GLY A 57 -5.98 -12.23 -11.51
N VAL A 58 -4.90 -11.84 -10.83
CA VAL A 58 -3.51 -12.02 -11.28
C VAL A 58 -2.80 -13.05 -10.42
N ASP A 59 -1.66 -13.58 -10.88
CA ASP A 59 -0.85 -14.48 -10.07
C ASP A 59 -0.17 -13.74 -8.89
N TYR A 60 0.48 -14.50 -8.01
CA TYR A 60 1.10 -13.94 -6.82
C TYR A 60 2.29 -13.03 -7.14
N ASP A 61 3.06 -13.35 -8.17
CA ASP A 61 4.24 -12.58 -8.55
C ASP A 61 3.84 -11.22 -9.13
N GLU A 62 2.84 -11.20 -10.01
CA GLU A 62 2.24 -9.97 -10.52
C GLU A 62 1.54 -9.17 -9.40
N ALA A 63 0.85 -9.83 -8.47
CA ALA A 63 0.27 -9.16 -7.30
C ALA A 63 1.34 -8.51 -6.42
N ASN A 64 2.48 -9.17 -6.23
CA ASN A 64 3.63 -8.64 -5.50
C ASN A 64 4.24 -7.42 -6.20
N GLU A 65 4.37 -7.44 -7.53
CA GLU A 65 4.81 -6.28 -8.31
C GLU A 65 3.85 -5.09 -8.19
N ILE A 66 2.54 -5.34 -8.29
CA ILE A 66 1.51 -4.31 -8.07
C ILE A 66 1.66 -3.69 -6.67
N HIS A 67 1.88 -4.51 -5.66
CA HIS A 67 2.06 -4.06 -4.28
C HIS A 67 3.33 -3.24 -4.09
N MET A 68 4.45 -3.69 -4.66
CA MET A 68 5.71 -2.95 -4.65
C MET A 68 5.58 -1.59 -5.33
N ASN A 69 4.90 -1.54 -6.49
CA ASN A 69 4.66 -0.30 -7.21
C ASN A 69 3.79 0.67 -6.40
N TYR A 70 2.79 0.16 -5.69
CA TYR A 70 1.96 0.94 -4.78
C TYR A 70 2.80 1.63 -3.68
N HIS A 71 3.65 0.88 -2.97
CA HIS A 71 4.52 1.48 -1.95
C HIS A 71 5.61 2.38 -2.53
N THR A 72 6.15 2.05 -3.70
CA THR A 72 7.11 2.92 -4.40
C THR A 72 6.52 4.31 -4.63
N LEU A 73 5.27 4.37 -5.10
CA LEU A 73 4.57 5.62 -5.32
C LEU A 73 4.30 6.37 -4.01
N ARG A 74 3.86 5.67 -2.95
CA ARG A 74 3.64 6.28 -1.63
C ARG A 74 4.92 6.86 -1.04
N ILE A 75 6.02 6.12 -1.06
CA ILE A 75 7.33 6.58 -0.57
C ILE A 75 7.79 7.80 -1.37
N LYS A 76 7.70 7.78 -2.71
CA LYS A 76 8.03 8.95 -3.54
C LYS A 76 7.21 10.18 -3.18
N ASN A 77 5.92 10.01 -2.89
CA ASN A 77 5.06 11.10 -2.45
C ASN A 77 5.43 11.63 -1.07
N LEU A 78 5.82 10.74 -0.14
CA LEU A 78 6.31 11.15 1.18
C LEU A 78 7.65 11.90 1.09
N VAL A 79 8.56 11.44 0.24
CA VAL A 79 9.83 12.12 -0.07
C VAL A 79 9.57 13.54 -0.57
N LYS A 80 8.61 13.73 -1.49
CA LYS A 80 8.23 15.05 -2.00
C LYS A 80 7.66 15.97 -0.92
N LYS A 81 6.95 15.41 0.08
CA LYS A 81 6.39 16.18 1.21
C LYS A 81 7.45 16.54 2.26
N SER A 82 8.54 15.78 2.34
CA SER A 82 9.64 16.07 3.27
C SER A 82 10.54 17.16 2.72
N GLU A 83 10.62 18.30 3.41
CA GLU A 83 11.46 19.43 2.97
C GLU A 83 12.95 19.05 2.86
N ILE A 84 13.44 18.20 3.77
CA ILE A 84 14.83 17.74 3.80
C ILE A 84 15.14 16.88 2.58
N LEU A 85 14.26 15.92 2.28
CA LEU A 85 14.45 14.97 1.19
C LEU A 85 14.18 15.63 -0.17
N HIS A 86 13.18 16.51 -0.24
CA HIS A 86 12.81 17.21 -1.47
C HIS A 86 13.95 18.09 -2.01
N LYS A 87 14.68 18.81 -1.13
CA LYS A 87 15.87 19.59 -1.51
C LYS A 87 17.03 18.74 -2.03
N MET A 88 16.96 17.42 -1.85
CA MET A 88 18.00 16.46 -2.21
C MET A 88 17.45 15.41 -3.20
N SER A 89 16.35 15.70 -3.89
CA SER A 89 15.66 14.78 -4.79
C SER A 89 16.58 14.25 -5.89
N SER A 90 17.46 15.08 -6.45
CA SER A 90 18.44 14.68 -7.46
C SER A 90 19.47 13.67 -6.93
N THR A 91 19.88 13.78 -5.67
CA THR A 91 20.75 12.78 -5.03
C THR A 91 19.98 11.49 -4.74
N LEU A 92 18.72 11.61 -4.32
CA LEU A 92 17.83 10.46 -4.13
C LEU A 92 17.66 9.65 -5.41
N GLU A 93 17.33 10.32 -6.52
CA GLU A 93 17.08 9.66 -7.81
C GLU A 93 18.32 8.97 -8.40
N ASN A 94 19.52 9.51 -8.15
CA ASN A 94 20.76 8.97 -8.70
C ASN A 94 21.41 7.87 -7.85
N PHE A 95 21.18 7.88 -6.54
CA PHE A 95 21.93 7.01 -5.60
C PHE A 95 21.07 6.04 -4.81
N PHE A 96 19.74 6.18 -4.85
CA PHE A 96 18.86 5.39 -3.99
C PHE A 96 17.85 4.61 -4.79
N ASP A 97 17.96 3.29 -4.68
CA ASP A 97 16.97 2.38 -5.20
C ASP A 97 15.78 2.27 -4.23
N ILE A 98 14.74 3.08 -4.50
CA ILE A 98 13.49 3.06 -3.74
C ILE A 98 12.82 1.69 -3.82
N SER A 99 13.05 0.90 -4.89
CA SER A 99 12.41 -0.40 -5.06
C SER A 99 12.83 -1.40 -3.97
N ILE A 100 14.09 -1.34 -3.51
CA ILE A 100 14.59 -2.16 -2.40
C ILE A 100 13.86 -1.82 -1.11
N LEU A 101 13.67 -0.53 -0.82
CA LEU A 101 12.93 -0.10 0.37
C LEU A 101 11.45 -0.49 0.27
N SER A 102 10.85 -0.37 -0.91
CA SER A 102 9.46 -0.80 -1.14
C SER A 102 9.27 -2.30 -0.96
N SER A 103 10.21 -3.12 -1.42
CA SER A 103 10.19 -4.58 -1.20
C SER A 103 10.17 -4.92 0.29
N LYS A 104 11.00 -4.24 1.10
CA LYS A 104 11.00 -4.42 2.56
C LYS A 104 9.70 -3.96 3.25
N VAL A 105 8.98 -3.02 2.66
CA VAL A 105 7.65 -2.64 3.17
C VAL A 105 6.63 -3.73 2.84
N VAL A 106 6.64 -4.23 1.59
CA VAL A 106 5.77 -5.34 1.15
C VAL A 106 5.94 -6.59 2.02
N THR A 107 7.18 -6.94 2.38
CA THR A 107 7.45 -8.08 3.26
C THR A 107 7.10 -7.82 4.74
N GLY A 108 6.73 -6.59 5.09
CA GLY A 108 6.47 -6.18 6.46
C GLY A 108 7.74 -6.08 7.31
N GLU A 109 8.93 -5.98 6.72
CA GLU A 109 10.19 -5.79 7.46
C GLU A 109 10.33 -4.38 8.04
N ILE A 110 9.83 -3.37 7.32
CA ILE A 110 9.87 -1.96 7.73
C ILE A 110 8.54 -1.26 7.38
N THR A 111 8.30 -0.09 7.98
CA THR A 111 7.17 0.78 7.60
C THR A 111 7.63 1.84 6.60
N GLU A 112 6.70 2.47 5.88
CA GLU A 112 7.02 3.62 5.01
C GLU A 112 7.69 4.78 5.76
N ASN A 113 7.33 5.01 7.02
CA ASN A 113 7.96 6.03 7.84
C ASN A 113 9.43 5.66 8.15
N THR A 114 9.67 4.38 8.45
CA THR A 114 11.03 3.87 8.62
C THR A 114 11.85 4.01 7.33
N CYS A 115 11.25 3.86 6.14
CA CYS A 115 11.92 4.17 4.88
C CYS A 115 12.39 5.63 4.82
N LEU A 116 11.54 6.58 5.22
CA LEU A 116 11.92 8.00 5.26
C LEU A 116 13.09 8.24 6.22
N ASP A 117 13.05 7.64 7.41
CA ASP A 117 14.13 7.78 8.40
C ASP A 117 15.46 7.27 7.86
N ILE A 118 15.43 6.11 7.19
CA ILE A 118 16.61 5.55 6.51
C ILE A 118 17.13 6.54 5.46
N LEU A 119 16.28 7.03 4.56
CA LEU A 119 16.67 7.98 3.51
C LEU A 119 17.26 9.27 4.09
N ILE A 120 16.65 9.83 5.15
CA ILE A 120 17.14 11.04 5.82
C ILE A 120 18.54 10.79 6.41
N ASN A 121 18.72 9.68 7.13
CA ASN A 121 19.99 9.36 7.76
C ASN A 121 21.08 9.10 6.72
N THR A 122 20.78 8.40 5.63
CA THR A 122 21.78 8.15 4.59
C THR A 122 22.20 9.44 3.89
N ILE A 123 21.27 10.37 3.63
CA ILE A 123 21.61 11.68 3.05
C ILE A 123 22.48 12.52 4.00
N LYS A 124 22.16 12.52 5.31
CA LYS A 124 22.99 13.21 6.32
C LYS A 124 24.41 12.66 6.33
N ASN A 125 24.56 11.34 6.36
CA ASN A 125 25.87 10.67 6.35
C ASN A 125 26.65 10.96 5.05
N HIS A 126 25.99 10.99 3.90
CA HIS A 126 26.62 11.34 2.63
C HIS A 126 27.16 12.79 2.63
N LYS A 127 26.42 13.75 3.21
CA LYS A 127 26.90 15.13 3.37
C LYS A 127 28.12 15.22 4.29
N GLU A 128 28.13 14.47 5.38
CA GLU A 128 29.27 14.43 6.29
C GLU A 128 30.52 13.84 5.61
N TYR A 129 30.35 12.79 4.81
CA TYR A 129 31.42 12.20 4.03
C TYR A 129 32.02 13.20 3.02
N GLN A 130 31.18 13.85 2.20
CA GLN A 130 31.64 14.90 1.28
C GLN A 130 32.28 16.10 1.99
N LYS A 131 31.89 16.39 3.23
CA LYS A 131 32.53 17.42 4.04
C LYS A 131 33.94 16.97 4.45
N LYS A 132 34.13 15.73 4.90
CA LYS A 132 35.44 15.18 5.29
C LYS A 132 36.42 15.09 4.11
N ASP A 133 35.96 14.65 2.94
CA ASP A 133 36.82 14.56 1.74
C ASP A 133 37.37 15.92 1.31
N ARG A 134 36.61 17.01 1.51
CA ARG A 134 37.07 18.37 1.21
C ARG A 134 38.20 18.88 2.12
N TYR A 135 38.47 18.24 3.25
CA TYR A 135 39.55 18.63 4.18
C TYR A 135 40.84 17.83 4.00
N ILE A 136 40.91 16.88 3.05
CA ILE A 136 42.10 16.03 2.83
C ILE A 136 43.19 16.71 1.96
N ASN A 137 43.02 17.96 1.52
CA ASN A 137 44.00 18.66 0.67
C ASN A 137 44.77 19.78 1.37
N PHE A 138 45.54 19.48 2.42
CA PHE A 138 46.49 20.46 2.99
C PHE A 138 47.91 19.97 3.28
N TYR A 139 48.30 18.76 2.85
CA TYR A 139 49.71 18.33 2.88
C TYR A 139 50.07 17.53 1.62
N ARG A 140 50.48 18.25 0.58
CA ARG A 140 51.41 17.76 -0.44
C ARG A 140 52.35 18.88 -0.83
#